data_AF-A0AAN6EXA3-F1
#
_entry.id   AF-A0AAN6EXA3-F1
#
_cell.length_a   1.000
_cell.length_b   1.000
_cell.length_c   1.000
_cell.angle_alpha   90.00
_cell.angle_beta   90.00
_cell.angle_gamma   90.00
#
_symmetry.space_group_name_H-M   'P 1'
#
loop_
_entity.id
_entity.type
_entity.pdbx_description
1 polymer ?
#
loop_
_entity_poly.entity_id
_entity_poly.type
_entity_poly.pdbx_seq_one_letter_code
_entity_poly.pdbx_strand_id
1 'polypeptide(L)'
;MNLTYDLDFYGPAVSCQPSSVRDFQLAKQAIAEFENMTDGRVFYYGWVPQPGWGPGVNGSFFDSTDLRIGNFRIDFQSQDAARVFVYLNTTGVDAKGGRAPFVGTPAAQMITCALYNASYAAHFEVKSTGEQQVTADHTFQNWMAAYSTVNGTTEDPLVTRQMNIQAVMEAFGMMIVGPVTFSNVNQGPTTNSVYSLSMNPPLFPSQPGLNQTGMTLRLSTLYEDLAQNITLSMLYGVLPGVDYSGQTDAAVIKSTFQPRFVYQPRTLLVTYGVSTLFAFICVVMGVHALLHNGASYTNSFSTIVRVTRDPSFSRLIADEGDLQGAEPVPRHIREAEIRLGRSAKVSASHASSWL
;
A
#
# COMPACT_ATOMS: atom_id res chain seq x y z
N MET A 1 -4.09 21.18 6.76
CA MET A 1 -5.32 21.89 6.37
C MET A 1 -6.32 20.83 5.96
N ASN A 2 -7.51 20.78 6.57
CA ASN A 2 -8.58 19.92 6.06
C ASN A 2 -9.50 20.77 5.20
N LEU A 3 -10.03 20.16 4.14
CA LEU A 3 -10.77 20.83 3.10
C LEU A 3 -11.94 19.94 2.69
N THR A 4 -13.16 20.47 2.75
CA THR A 4 -14.37 19.77 2.32
C THR A 4 -15.15 20.61 1.32
N TYR A 5 -15.68 19.96 0.28
CA TYR A 5 -16.50 20.60 -0.75
C TYR A 5 -17.41 19.59 -1.45
N ASP A 6 -18.50 20.10 -2.00
CA ASP A 6 -19.45 19.34 -2.81
C ASP A 6 -19.31 19.75 -4.28
N LEU A 7 -19.46 18.79 -5.19
CA LEU A 7 -19.35 18.99 -6.62
C LEU A 7 -20.34 18.13 -7.39
N ASP A 8 -21.14 18.78 -8.22
CA ASP A 8 -22.04 18.13 -9.15
C ASP A 8 -21.39 18.04 -10.54
N PHE A 9 -21.38 16.86 -11.14
CA PHE A 9 -20.82 16.66 -12.48
C PHE A 9 -21.56 15.59 -13.27
N TYR A 10 -21.34 15.55 -14.59
CA TYR A 10 -21.86 14.49 -15.46
C TYR A 10 -20.73 13.53 -15.82
N GLY A 11 -21.00 12.24 -15.70
CA GLY A 11 -20.02 11.20 -15.96
C GLY A 11 -20.66 9.89 -16.43
N PRO A 12 -19.85 8.95 -16.91
CA PRO A 12 -20.32 7.60 -17.22
C PRO A 12 -20.67 6.84 -15.94
N ALA A 13 -21.77 6.09 -15.97
CA ALA A 13 -22.14 5.12 -14.96
C ALA A 13 -22.49 3.80 -15.63
N VAL A 14 -22.30 2.70 -14.93
CA VAL A 14 -22.69 1.37 -15.41
C VAL A 14 -23.87 0.90 -14.56
N SER A 15 -24.90 0.36 -15.21
CA SER A 15 -25.93 -0.41 -14.51
C SER A 15 -25.85 -1.88 -14.89
N CYS A 16 -25.88 -2.76 -13.90
CA CYS A 16 -25.73 -4.20 -14.03
C CYS A 16 -27.00 -4.91 -13.55
N GLN A 17 -27.56 -5.77 -14.40
CA GLN A 17 -28.79 -6.52 -14.11
C GLN A 17 -28.69 -7.97 -14.58
N PRO A 18 -29.56 -8.88 -14.10
CA PRO A 18 -29.69 -10.20 -14.70
C PRO A 18 -29.95 -10.09 -16.19
N SER A 19 -29.22 -10.89 -16.97
CA SER A 19 -29.29 -10.82 -18.43
C SER A 19 -30.63 -11.29 -18.97
N SER A 20 -30.95 -10.86 -20.19
CA SER A 20 -32.14 -11.34 -20.89
C SER A 20 -32.11 -12.87 -21.02
N VAL A 21 -33.29 -13.50 -20.96
CA VAL A 21 -33.40 -14.96 -21.12
C VAL A 21 -32.80 -15.41 -22.45
N ARG A 22 -32.98 -14.61 -23.50
CA ARG A 22 -32.44 -14.89 -24.84
C ARG A 22 -30.92 -14.92 -24.84
N ASP A 23 -30.27 -13.86 -24.37
CA ASP A 23 -28.80 -13.76 -24.38
C ASP A 23 -28.18 -14.83 -23.47
N PHE A 24 -28.82 -15.12 -22.33
CA PHE A 24 -28.38 -16.16 -21.42
C PHE A 24 -28.43 -17.55 -22.06
N GLN A 25 -29.49 -17.91 -22.80
CA GLN A 25 -29.56 -19.20 -23.49
C GLN A 25 -28.53 -19.31 -24.61
N LEU A 26 -28.30 -18.23 -25.37
CA LEU A 26 -27.27 -18.19 -26.41
C LEU A 26 -25.86 -18.41 -25.81
N ALA A 27 -25.52 -17.67 -24.76
CA ALA A 27 -24.25 -17.84 -24.05
C ALA A 27 -24.11 -19.26 -23.50
N LYS A 28 -25.15 -19.78 -22.84
CA LYS A 28 -25.13 -21.11 -22.22
C LYS A 28 -24.89 -22.22 -23.25
N GLN A 29 -25.53 -22.14 -24.42
CA GLN A 29 -25.32 -23.12 -25.49
C GLN A 29 -23.89 -23.05 -26.03
N ALA A 30 -23.43 -21.86 -26.41
CA ALA A 30 -22.10 -21.68 -27.00
C ALA A 30 -20.97 -22.00 -26.01
N ILE A 31 -21.13 -21.66 -24.72
CA ILE A 31 -20.17 -22.06 -23.66
C ILE A 31 -20.12 -23.59 -23.50
N ALA A 32 -21.27 -24.28 -23.57
CA ALA A 32 -21.29 -25.74 -23.48
C ALA A 32 -20.55 -26.41 -24.67
N GLU A 33 -20.68 -25.84 -25.87
CA GLU A 33 -19.90 -26.27 -27.05
C GLU A 33 -18.40 -26.00 -26.85
N PHE A 34 -18.04 -24.82 -26.36
CA PHE A 34 -16.66 -24.45 -26.04
C PHE A 34 -16.00 -25.38 -25.02
N GLU A 35 -16.71 -25.72 -23.93
CA GLU A 35 -16.23 -26.68 -22.93
C GLU A 35 -16.00 -28.09 -23.50
N ASN A 36 -16.79 -28.49 -24.50
CA ASN A 36 -16.64 -29.77 -25.17
C ASN A 36 -15.44 -29.79 -26.14
N MET A 37 -15.17 -28.67 -26.82
CA MET A 37 -14.03 -28.54 -27.74
C MET A 37 -12.68 -28.45 -27.03
N THR A 38 -12.63 -27.77 -25.88
CA THR A 38 -11.36 -27.46 -25.19
C THR A 38 -11.00 -28.43 -24.06
N ASP A 39 -11.86 -29.42 -23.78
CA ASP A 39 -11.78 -30.30 -22.60
C ASP A 39 -11.54 -29.50 -21.30
N GLY A 40 -12.18 -28.33 -21.23
CA GLY A 40 -12.12 -27.39 -20.12
C GLY A 40 -13.51 -27.15 -19.51
N ARG A 41 -13.53 -26.53 -18.33
CA ARG A 41 -14.77 -26.08 -17.67
C ARG A 41 -14.72 -24.59 -17.43
N VAL A 42 -15.77 -23.87 -17.78
CA VAL A 42 -15.89 -22.43 -17.55
C VAL A 42 -16.54 -22.20 -16.21
N PHE A 43 -15.86 -21.47 -15.33
CA PHE A 43 -16.38 -20.98 -14.06
C PHE A 43 -16.91 -19.55 -14.18
N TYR A 44 -16.14 -18.74 -14.88
CA TYR A 44 -16.38 -17.34 -15.10
C TYR A 44 -16.01 -17.03 -16.54
N TYR A 45 -16.82 -16.21 -17.20
CA TYR A 45 -16.45 -15.63 -18.47
C TYR A 45 -17.04 -14.22 -18.56
N GLY A 46 -16.18 -13.20 -18.55
CA GLY A 46 -16.56 -11.83 -18.89
C GLY A 46 -16.21 -11.53 -20.34
N TRP A 47 -17.10 -10.90 -21.11
CA TRP A 47 -16.82 -10.45 -22.48
C TRP A 47 -17.67 -9.24 -22.86
N VAL A 48 -17.19 -8.51 -23.86
CA VAL A 48 -17.97 -7.49 -24.57
C VAL A 48 -18.54 -8.06 -25.87
N PRO A 49 -19.69 -7.57 -26.37
CA PRO A 49 -20.19 -7.96 -27.68
C PRO A 49 -19.16 -7.69 -28.79
N GLN A 50 -18.83 -8.72 -29.55
CA GLN A 50 -17.88 -8.70 -30.68
C GLN A 50 -18.53 -9.29 -31.93
N PRO A 51 -17.96 -9.11 -33.13
CA PRO A 51 -18.40 -9.83 -34.32
C PRO A 51 -18.51 -11.34 -34.07
N GLY A 52 -19.66 -11.93 -34.39
CA GLY A 52 -19.98 -13.33 -34.08
C GLY A 52 -20.82 -13.53 -32.81
N TRP A 53 -20.96 -12.51 -31.97
CA TRP A 53 -21.94 -12.49 -30.88
C TRP A 53 -23.35 -12.24 -31.41
N GLY A 54 -24.32 -13.07 -31.02
CA GLY A 54 -25.73 -12.93 -31.40
C GLY A 54 -26.40 -14.26 -31.81
N PRO A 55 -27.49 -14.22 -32.60
CA PRO A 55 -28.15 -15.42 -33.09
C PRO A 55 -27.18 -16.28 -33.92
N GLY A 56 -26.96 -17.52 -33.50
CA GLY A 56 -26.00 -18.43 -34.14
C GLY A 56 -24.58 -18.40 -33.56
N VAL A 57 -24.36 -17.70 -32.44
CA VAL A 57 -23.12 -17.83 -31.66
C VAL A 57 -22.88 -19.31 -31.30
N ASN A 58 -21.64 -19.76 -31.44
CA ASN A 58 -21.21 -21.13 -31.19
C ASN A 58 -19.96 -21.14 -30.29
N GLY A 59 -19.47 -22.32 -29.94
CA GLY A 59 -18.29 -22.43 -29.05
C GLY A 59 -17.01 -21.77 -29.58
N SER A 60 -16.86 -21.60 -30.90
CA SER A 60 -15.63 -21.02 -31.48
C SER A 60 -15.47 -19.53 -31.15
N PHE A 61 -16.58 -18.84 -30.86
CA PHE A 61 -16.55 -17.48 -30.34
C PHE A 61 -15.68 -17.40 -29.08
N PHE A 62 -15.95 -18.25 -28.09
CA PHE A 62 -15.24 -18.27 -26.81
C PHE A 62 -13.83 -18.88 -26.88
N ASP A 63 -13.51 -19.59 -27.96
CA ASP A 63 -12.16 -20.11 -28.23
C ASP A 63 -11.22 -19.08 -28.86
N SER A 64 -11.75 -17.98 -29.39
CA SER A 64 -10.93 -16.92 -29.97
C SER A 64 -9.88 -16.40 -28.96
N THR A 65 -8.64 -16.30 -29.42
CA THR A 65 -7.52 -15.89 -28.56
C THR A 65 -7.73 -14.49 -27.99
N ASP A 66 -8.35 -13.58 -28.74
CA ASP A 66 -8.62 -12.23 -28.29
C ASP A 66 -9.63 -12.16 -27.14
N LEU A 67 -10.68 -13.00 -27.15
CA LEU A 67 -11.60 -13.09 -26.02
C LEU A 67 -11.00 -13.86 -24.85
N ARG A 68 -10.19 -14.89 -25.12
CA ARG A 68 -9.49 -15.65 -24.07
C ARG A 68 -8.41 -14.86 -23.35
N ILE A 69 -7.79 -13.87 -24.00
CA ILE A 69 -6.79 -12.95 -23.42
C ILE A 69 -7.44 -11.63 -22.96
N GLY A 70 -8.74 -11.43 -23.22
CA GLY A 70 -9.45 -10.21 -22.87
C GLY A 70 -8.87 -8.97 -23.57
N ASN A 71 -8.37 -9.13 -24.81
CA ASN A 71 -7.83 -8.04 -25.63
C ASN A 71 -8.94 -7.08 -26.07
N PHE A 72 -10.13 -7.61 -26.38
CA PHE A 72 -11.30 -6.79 -26.70
C PHE A 72 -12.10 -6.45 -25.45
N ARG A 73 -12.25 -5.16 -25.19
CA ARG A 73 -12.90 -4.60 -23.98
C ARG A 73 -13.90 -3.49 -24.30
N ILE A 74 -14.08 -3.22 -25.59
CA ILE A 74 -15.01 -2.24 -26.12
C ILE A 74 -16.09 -2.99 -26.90
N ASP A 75 -17.33 -2.58 -26.72
CA ASP A 75 -18.47 -3.10 -27.48
C ASP A 75 -18.47 -2.52 -28.91
N PHE A 76 -18.22 -3.39 -29.89
CA PHE A 76 -18.21 -3.05 -31.32
C PHE A 76 -19.46 -3.52 -32.06
N GLN A 77 -20.46 -4.08 -31.36
CA GLN A 77 -21.58 -4.77 -32.00
C GLN A 77 -22.94 -4.16 -31.65
N SER A 78 -23.15 -3.80 -30.39
CA SER A 78 -24.45 -3.26 -29.95
C SER A 78 -24.77 -1.96 -30.68
N GLN A 79 -26.05 -1.71 -30.95
CA GLN A 79 -26.51 -0.46 -31.58
C GLN A 79 -27.13 0.50 -30.57
N ASP A 80 -27.24 0.05 -29.31
CA ASP A 80 -27.77 0.80 -28.19
C ASP A 80 -26.65 1.04 -27.17
N ALA A 81 -26.91 0.79 -25.88
CA ALA A 81 -25.91 0.92 -24.83
C ALA A 81 -24.69 0.02 -25.09
N ALA A 82 -23.48 0.53 -24.83
CA ALA A 82 -22.30 -0.33 -24.73
C ALA A 82 -22.47 -1.34 -23.59
N ARG A 83 -22.19 -2.62 -23.83
CA ARG A 83 -22.44 -3.70 -22.87
C ARG A 83 -21.20 -4.51 -22.53
N VAL A 84 -21.19 -5.05 -21.32
CA VAL A 84 -20.35 -6.18 -20.91
C VAL A 84 -21.26 -7.28 -20.35
N PHE A 85 -20.99 -8.51 -20.74
CA PHE A 85 -21.63 -9.69 -20.21
C PHE A 85 -20.69 -10.43 -19.26
N VAL A 86 -21.26 -10.98 -18.20
CA VAL A 86 -20.53 -11.82 -17.25
C VAL A 86 -21.33 -13.09 -17.03
N TYR A 87 -20.79 -14.22 -17.47
CA TYR A 87 -21.36 -15.54 -17.24
C TYR A 87 -20.70 -16.19 -16.02
N LEU A 88 -21.54 -16.71 -15.13
CA LEU A 88 -21.16 -17.37 -13.89
C LEU A 88 -21.69 -18.80 -13.92
N ASN A 89 -20.78 -19.76 -13.91
CA ASN A 89 -21.14 -21.17 -13.78
C ASN A 89 -21.00 -21.61 -12.32
N THR A 90 -22.11 -21.95 -11.69
CA THR A 90 -22.17 -22.26 -10.26
C THR A 90 -22.14 -23.76 -9.98
N THR A 91 -21.94 -24.61 -11.00
CA THR A 91 -21.94 -26.08 -10.81
C THR A 91 -20.73 -26.59 -10.04
N GLY A 92 -19.61 -25.85 -10.00
CA GLY A 92 -18.37 -26.36 -9.41
C GLY A 92 -17.62 -27.35 -10.31
N VAL A 93 -16.42 -27.74 -9.87
CA VAL A 93 -15.70 -28.93 -10.38
C VAL A 93 -15.37 -29.88 -9.23
N ASP A 94 -15.35 -31.18 -9.52
CA ASP A 94 -14.91 -32.20 -8.58
C ASP A 94 -13.37 -32.27 -8.49
N ALA A 95 -12.85 -33.15 -7.63
CA ALA A 95 -11.41 -33.35 -7.44
C ALA A 95 -10.67 -33.84 -8.71
N LYS A 96 -11.40 -34.27 -9.74
CA LYS A 96 -10.88 -34.74 -11.03
C LYS A 96 -11.10 -33.71 -12.16
N GLY A 97 -11.63 -32.52 -11.86
CA GLY A 97 -11.99 -31.50 -12.85
C GLY A 97 -13.32 -31.74 -13.57
N GLY A 98 -14.02 -32.83 -13.24
CA GLY A 98 -15.36 -33.12 -13.75
C GLY A 98 -16.40 -32.12 -13.25
N ARG A 99 -17.54 -32.03 -13.92
CA ARG A 99 -18.67 -31.22 -13.42
C ARG A 99 -19.12 -31.80 -12.08
N ALA A 100 -19.02 -31.02 -11.01
CA ALA A 100 -19.52 -31.45 -9.72
C ALA A 100 -21.06 -31.56 -9.74
N PRO A 101 -21.66 -32.50 -8.99
CA PRO A 101 -23.11 -32.60 -8.87
C PRO A 101 -23.67 -31.30 -8.27
N PHE A 102 -24.58 -30.67 -9.02
CA PHE A 102 -25.20 -29.40 -8.63
C PHE A 102 -26.32 -29.62 -7.61
N VAL A 103 -26.29 -28.86 -6.52
CA VAL A 103 -27.35 -28.85 -5.50
C VAL A 103 -28.08 -27.51 -5.56
N GLY A 104 -29.38 -27.51 -5.89
CA GLY A 104 -30.26 -26.33 -5.94
C GLY A 104 -30.71 -25.91 -7.36
N THR A 105 -31.01 -24.61 -7.54
CA THR A 105 -31.29 -23.88 -8.80
C THR A 105 -30.86 -22.41 -8.63
N PRO A 106 -30.25 -21.71 -9.62
CA PRO A 106 -29.89 -22.09 -10.99
C PRO A 106 -28.42 -22.55 -11.16
N ALA A 107 -28.15 -23.42 -12.14
CA ALA A 107 -26.82 -24.01 -12.41
C ALA A 107 -25.80 -23.02 -13.02
N ALA A 108 -26.30 -21.94 -13.64
CA ALA A 108 -25.51 -20.85 -14.16
C ALA A 108 -26.35 -19.57 -14.14
N GLN A 109 -25.68 -18.43 -14.13
CA GLN A 109 -26.30 -17.11 -14.16
C GLN A 109 -25.49 -16.18 -15.05
N MET A 110 -26.12 -15.11 -15.54
CA MET A 110 -25.45 -14.14 -16.38
C MET A 110 -25.87 -12.73 -16.04
N ILE A 111 -24.90 -11.83 -15.89
CA ILE A 111 -25.10 -10.40 -15.64
C ILE A 111 -24.85 -9.65 -16.95
N THR A 112 -25.70 -8.69 -17.25
CA THR A 112 -25.49 -7.71 -18.31
C THR A 112 -25.27 -6.36 -17.67
N CYS A 113 -24.11 -5.76 -17.92
CA CYS A 113 -23.75 -4.43 -17.49
C CYS A 113 -23.81 -3.50 -18.71
N ALA A 114 -24.58 -2.41 -18.63
CA ALA A 114 -24.77 -1.46 -19.71
C ALA A 114 -24.31 -0.06 -19.28
N LEU A 115 -23.70 0.67 -20.22
CA LEU A 115 -23.18 2.01 -20.00
C LEU A 115 -24.27 3.09 -20.16
N TYR A 116 -24.33 4.00 -19.20
CA TYR A 116 -25.23 5.14 -19.15
C TYR A 116 -24.45 6.42 -18.90
N ASN A 117 -25.04 7.54 -19.30
CA ASN A 117 -24.68 8.84 -18.77
C ASN A 117 -25.39 9.02 -17.42
N ALA A 118 -24.71 9.62 -16.45
CA ALA A 118 -25.28 9.89 -15.13
C ALA A 118 -24.86 11.27 -14.63
N SER A 119 -25.72 11.85 -13.79
CA SER A 119 -25.32 13.00 -12.96
C SER A 119 -24.86 12.48 -11.61
N TYR A 120 -23.73 13.00 -11.14
CA TYR A 120 -23.12 12.67 -9.86
C TYR A 120 -23.22 13.88 -8.93
N ALA A 121 -23.58 13.62 -7.68
CA ALA A 121 -23.43 14.53 -6.56
C ALA A 121 -22.32 13.96 -5.66
N ALA A 122 -21.12 14.55 -5.73
CA ALA A 122 -19.94 14.05 -5.03
C ALA A 122 -19.50 14.97 -3.90
N HIS A 123 -19.23 14.38 -2.75
CA HIS A 123 -18.67 15.01 -1.56
C HIS A 123 -17.21 14.61 -1.41
N PHE A 124 -16.35 15.62 -1.28
CA PHE A 124 -14.91 15.45 -1.14
C PHE A 124 -14.46 15.87 0.25
N GLU A 125 -13.73 14.99 0.93
CA GLU A 125 -13.03 15.28 2.17
C GLU A 125 -11.52 15.07 1.98
N VAL A 126 -10.76 16.17 2.01
CA VAL A 126 -9.31 16.15 1.92
C VAL A 126 -8.73 16.46 3.29
N LYS A 127 -8.05 15.48 3.88
CA LYS A 127 -7.40 15.61 5.18
C LYS A 127 -6.05 16.32 5.05
N SER A 128 -5.58 16.89 6.16
CA SER A 128 -4.27 17.55 6.23
C SER A 128 -3.07 16.65 5.92
N THR A 129 -3.27 15.33 5.95
CA THR A 129 -2.27 14.31 5.60
C THR A 129 -2.12 14.11 4.09
N GLY A 130 -3.00 14.71 3.27
CA GLY A 130 -3.08 14.46 1.83
C GLY A 130 -3.98 13.29 1.46
N GLU A 131 -4.59 12.61 2.44
CA GLU A 131 -5.61 11.59 2.19
C GLU A 131 -6.90 12.27 1.68
N GLN A 132 -7.41 11.76 0.55
CA GLN A 132 -8.67 12.20 -0.04
C GLN A 132 -9.70 11.08 0.07
N GLN A 133 -10.83 11.37 0.69
CA GLN A 133 -12.00 10.50 0.74
C GLN A 133 -13.10 11.12 -0.12
N VAL A 134 -13.63 10.34 -1.05
CA VAL A 134 -14.70 10.79 -1.97
C VAL A 134 -15.89 9.86 -1.79
N THR A 135 -17.06 10.45 -1.56
CA THR A 135 -18.35 9.75 -1.56
C THR A 135 -19.22 10.39 -2.63
N ALA A 136 -19.91 9.59 -3.44
CA ALA A 136 -20.78 10.14 -4.47
C ALA A 136 -22.05 9.32 -4.61
N ASP A 137 -23.14 10.03 -4.92
CA ASP A 137 -24.40 9.43 -5.35
C ASP A 137 -24.62 9.81 -6.81
N HIS A 138 -25.24 8.90 -7.59
CA HIS A 138 -25.48 9.14 -9.00
C HIS A 138 -26.92 8.86 -9.41
N THR A 139 -27.38 9.58 -10.44
CA THR A 139 -28.67 9.33 -11.08
C THR A 139 -28.47 9.02 -12.56
N PHE A 140 -28.97 7.87 -12.99
CA PHE A 140 -28.90 7.45 -14.38
C PHE A 140 -29.75 8.37 -15.27
N GLN A 141 -29.19 8.71 -16.43
CA GLN A 141 -29.83 9.52 -17.47
C GLN A 141 -30.06 8.63 -18.70
N ASN A 142 -29.52 9.01 -19.86
CA ASN A 142 -29.65 8.26 -21.09
C ASN A 142 -28.56 7.18 -21.22
N TRP A 143 -28.85 6.09 -21.94
CA TRP A 143 -27.84 5.11 -22.30
C TRP A 143 -26.78 5.73 -23.22
N MET A 144 -25.55 5.24 -23.12
CA MET A 144 -24.42 5.70 -23.94
C MET A 144 -24.13 4.71 -25.04
N ALA A 145 -24.12 5.22 -26.27
CA ALA A 145 -24.04 4.39 -27.45
C ALA A 145 -22.69 3.67 -27.58
N ALA A 146 -22.74 2.40 -27.98
CA ALA A 146 -21.57 1.56 -28.25
C ALA A 146 -20.67 2.15 -29.33
N TYR A 147 -19.40 1.70 -29.38
CA TYR A 147 -18.41 2.30 -30.28
C TYR A 147 -18.78 2.17 -31.76
N SER A 148 -19.47 1.08 -32.12
CA SER A 148 -20.04 0.83 -33.46
C SER A 148 -20.91 1.97 -34.01
N THR A 149 -21.49 2.80 -33.14
CA THR A 149 -22.40 3.89 -33.48
C THR A 149 -21.71 5.26 -33.54
N VAL A 150 -20.43 5.33 -33.17
CA VAL A 150 -19.64 6.56 -33.25
C VAL A 150 -19.42 6.90 -34.72
N ASN A 151 -19.91 8.06 -35.16
CA ASN A 151 -19.73 8.56 -36.51
C ASN A 151 -19.11 9.96 -36.46
N GLY A 152 -18.07 10.20 -37.26
CA GLY A 152 -17.32 11.46 -37.29
C GLY A 152 -15.82 11.28 -37.13
N THR A 153 -15.10 12.39 -36.99
CA THR A 153 -13.64 12.42 -36.79
C THR A 153 -13.31 12.74 -35.33
N THR A 154 -12.08 12.45 -34.89
CA THR A 154 -11.60 12.78 -33.54
C THR A 154 -11.52 14.28 -33.25
N GLU A 155 -11.69 15.12 -34.28
CA GLU A 155 -11.76 16.58 -34.16
C GLU A 155 -13.15 17.06 -33.73
N ASP A 156 -14.20 16.23 -33.87
CA ASP A 156 -15.54 16.55 -33.37
C ASP A 156 -15.59 16.38 -31.84
N PRO A 157 -15.90 17.46 -31.08
CA PRO A 157 -16.01 17.39 -29.63
C PRO A 157 -16.97 16.31 -29.12
N LEU A 158 -18.01 15.98 -29.87
CA LEU A 158 -18.97 14.92 -29.50
C LEU A 158 -18.32 13.54 -29.59
N VAL A 159 -17.53 13.28 -30.64
CA VAL A 159 -16.79 12.04 -30.83
C VAL A 159 -15.72 11.90 -29.74
N THR A 160 -14.96 12.96 -29.45
CA THR A 160 -13.97 12.95 -28.36
C THR A 160 -14.63 12.64 -27.02
N ARG A 161 -15.78 13.27 -26.72
CA ARG A 161 -16.52 13.02 -25.48
C ARG A 161 -17.00 11.56 -25.38
N GLN A 162 -17.52 11.02 -26.47
CA GLN A 162 -17.97 9.62 -26.51
C GLN A 162 -16.79 8.65 -26.36
N MET A 163 -15.64 8.91 -26.99
CA MET A 163 -14.43 8.12 -26.81
C MET A 163 -13.92 8.15 -25.36
N ASN A 164 -13.92 9.31 -24.71
CA ASN A 164 -13.52 9.42 -23.30
C ASN A 164 -14.43 8.61 -22.39
N ILE A 165 -15.74 8.61 -22.65
CA ILE A 165 -16.71 7.80 -21.90
C ILE A 165 -16.51 6.30 -22.19
N GLN A 166 -16.25 5.92 -23.44
CA GLN A 166 -15.92 4.54 -23.80
C GLN A 166 -14.61 4.07 -23.15
N ALA A 167 -13.62 4.94 -22.96
CA ALA A 167 -12.39 4.59 -22.25
C ALA A 167 -12.64 4.23 -20.77
N VAL A 168 -13.62 4.86 -20.12
CA VAL A 168 -14.04 4.48 -18.76
C VAL A 168 -14.69 3.09 -18.77
N MET A 169 -15.55 2.81 -19.76
CA MET A 169 -16.16 1.49 -19.93
C MET A 169 -15.12 0.41 -20.26
N GLU A 170 -14.10 0.75 -21.07
CA GLU A 170 -12.99 -0.12 -21.36
C GLU A 170 -12.18 -0.43 -20.09
N ALA A 171 -11.91 0.57 -19.25
CA ALA A 171 -11.22 0.38 -17.98
C ALA A 171 -11.99 -0.52 -17.01
N PHE A 172 -13.32 -0.38 -16.97
CA PHE A 172 -14.19 -1.31 -16.27
C PHE A 172 -14.07 -2.72 -16.89
N GLY A 173 -14.13 -2.82 -18.22
CA GLY A 173 -13.89 -4.06 -18.96
C GLY A 173 -12.55 -4.71 -18.65
N MET A 174 -11.45 -3.94 -18.47
CA MET A 174 -10.14 -4.47 -18.09
C MET A 174 -10.16 -5.26 -16.78
N MET A 175 -11.06 -4.90 -15.85
CA MET A 175 -11.11 -5.52 -14.54
C MET A 175 -11.92 -6.82 -14.53
N ILE A 176 -12.90 -6.94 -15.44
CA ILE A 176 -13.91 -8.01 -15.40
C ILE A 176 -13.96 -8.89 -16.67
N VAL A 177 -13.40 -8.47 -17.79
CA VAL A 177 -13.37 -9.29 -19.01
C VAL A 177 -12.28 -10.34 -18.90
N GLY A 178 -12.64 -11.56 -19.33
CA GLY A 178 -11.73 -12.69 -19.39
C GLY A 178 -12.33 -13.95 -18.76
N PRO A 179 -11.74 -15.12 -19.05
CA PRO A 179 -12.23 -16.38 -18.53
C PRO A 179 -11.48 -16.83 -17.27
N VAL A 180 -12.21 -17.52 -16.39
CA VAL A 180 -11.65 -18.50 -15.46
C VAL A 180 -12.13 -19.86 -15.90
N THR A 181 -11.18 -20.68 -16.32
CA THR A 181 -11.44 -22.05 -16.73
C THR A 181 -10.72 -23.03 -15.84
N PHE A 182 -11.20 -24.26 -15.80
CA PHE A 182 -10.48 -25.39 -15.22
C PHE A 182 -10.08 -26.32 -16.34
N SER A 183 -8.79 -26.65 -16.40
CA SER A 183 -8.28 -27.62 -17.38
C SER A 183 -8.31 -29.02 -16.78
N ASN A 184 -8.90 -29.96 -17.51
CA ASN A 184 -8.88 -31.38 -17.12
C ASN A 184 -7.47 -31.99 -17.25
N VAL A 185 -6.61 -31.41 -18.09
CA VAL A 185 -5.24 -31.88 -18.35
C VAL A 185 -4.26 -31.40 -17.28
N ASN A 186 -4.35 -30.14 -16.86
CA ASN A 186 -3.41 -29.52 -15.91
C ASN A 186 -3.89 -29.54 -14.44
N GLN A 187 -5.05 -30.16 -14.16
CA GLN A 187 -5.67 -30.32 -12.83
C GLN A 187 -5.69 -29.04 -11.98
N GLY A 188 -5.97 -27.89 -12.60
CA GLY A 188 -5.98 -26.62 -11.90
C GLY A 188 -6.76 -25.52 -12.64
N PRO A 189 -7.17 -24.46 -11.93
CA PRO A 189 -7.78 -23.30 -12.55
C PRO A 189 -6.73 -22.57 -13.40
N THR A 190 -7.05 -22.36 -14.67
CA THR A 190 -6.33 -21.46 -15.56
C THR A 190 -7.05 -20.11 -15.57
N THR A 191 -6.32 -19.07 -15.18
CA THR A 191 -6.79 -17.68 -15.20
C THR A 191 -5.97 -16.94 -16.25
N ASN A 192 -6.64 -16.36 -17.25
CA ASN A 192 -5.94 -15.61 -18.29
C ASN A 192 -6.06 -14.10 -18.10
N SER A 193 -7.10 -13.64 -17.38
CA SER A 193 -7.21 -12.25 -16.89
C SER A 193 -8.51 -12.10 -16.11
N VAL A 194 -8.48 -11.92 -14.78
CA VAL A 194 -9.53 -11.14 -14.08
C VAL A 194 -8.98 -10.60 -12.76
N TYR A 195 -8.84 -9.28 -12.65
CA TYR A 195 -8.28 -8.63 -11.45
C TYR A 195 -9.28 -8.55 -10.29
N SER A 196 -10.59 -8.64 -10.57
CA SER A 196 -11.65 -8.45 -9.57
C SER A 196 -12.10 -9.72 -8.83
N LEU A 197 -11.56 -10.90 -9.14
CA LEU A 197 -12.10 -12.18 -8.61
C LEU A 197 -11.54 -12.62 -7.27
N SER A 198 -10.60 -11.87 -6.67
CA SER A 198 -9.97 -12.34 -5.43
C SER A 198 -10.93 -12.50 -4.25
N MET A 199 -12.19 -12.02 -4.33
CA MET A 199 -13.13 -12.08 -3.20
C MET A 199 -14.62 -12.24 -3.58
N ASN A 200 -14.98 -13.03 -4.60
CA ASN A 200 -16.38 -13.10 -5.03
C ASN A 200 -17.09 -14.43 -4.68
N PRO A 201 -17.98 -14.47 -3.67
CA PRO A 201 -18.76 -15.65 -3.30
C PRO A 201 -19.59 -16.38 -4.38
N PRO A 202 -20.15 -15.70 -5.41
CA PRO A 202 -20.87 -16.33 -6.53
C PRO A 202 -20.00 -17.25 -7.40
N LEU A 203 -18.67 -17.18 -7.29
CA LEU A 203 -17.77 -18.09 -8.00
C LEU A 203 -17.59 -19.42 -7.27
N PHE A 204 -17.99 -19.49 -5.99
CA PHE A 204 -17.96 -20.75 -5.28
C PHE A 204 -19.06 -21.68 -5.81
N PRO A 205 -18.77 -22.99 -5.91
CA PRO A 205 -19.78 -23.98 -6.22
C PRO A 205 -21.03 -23.81 -5.37
N SER A 206 -22.22 -24.03 -5.96
CA SER A 206 -23.47 -24.05 -5.20
C SER A 206 -23.41 -25.05 -4.05
N GLN A 207 -23.76 -24.58 -2.86
CA GLN A 207 -23.80 -25.38 -1.63
C GLN A 207 -25.17 -25.19 -0.95
N PRO A 208 -25.70 -26.22 -0.26
CA PRO A 208 -26.91 -26.09 0.54
C PRO A 208 -26.83 -24.91 1.51
N GLY A 209 -27.83 -24.02 1.49
CA GLY A 209 -27.87 -22.82 2.33
C GLY A 209 -27.28 -21.56 1.70
N LEU A 210 -26.62 -21.64 0.53
CA LEU A 210 -26.17 -20.46 -0.22
C LEU A 210 -27.20 -20.05 -1.27
N ASN A 211 -27.63 -18.79 -1.24
CA ASN A 211 -28.49 -18.21 -2.27
C ASN A 211 -27.63 -17.65 -3.42
N GLN A 212 -27.35 -18.49 -4.41
CA GLN A 212 -26.56 -18.13 -5.60
C GLN A 212 -27.16 -16.94 -6.37
N THR A 213 -28.49 -16.85 -6.47
CA THR A 213 -29.13 -15.72 -7.16
C THR A 213 -28.91 -14.42 -6.40
N GLY A 214 -29.08 -14.44 -5.08
CA GLY A 214 -28.81 -13.28 -4.22
C GLY A 214 -27.35 -12.84 -4.27
N MET A 215 -26.41 -13.78 -4.36
CA MET A 215 -24.98 -13.47 -4.50
C MET A 215 -24.67 -12.85 -5.87
N THR A 216 -25.27 -13.35 -6.96
CA THR A 216 -25.13 -12.74 -8.29
C THR A 216 -25.70 -11.32 -8.33
N LEU A 217 -26.84 -11.06 -7.68
CA LEU A 217 -27.38 -9.70 -7.54
C LEU A 217 -26.48 -8.78 -6.71
N ARG A 218 -25.86 -9.30 -5.66
CA ARG A 218 -24.86 -8.52 -4.92
C ARG A 218 -23.65 -8.19 -5.78
N LEU A 219 -23.21 -9.13 -6.62
CA LEU A 219 -22.12 -8.89 -7.56
C LEU A 219 -22.47 -7.81 -8.58
N SER A 220 -23.70 -7.77 -9.10
CA SER A 220 -24.08 -6.69 -10.01
C SER A 220 -23.94 -5.32 -9.35
N THR A 221 -24.37 -5.15 -8.09
CA THR A 221 -24.18 -3.89 -7.35
C THR A 221 -22.69 -3.57 -7.12
N LEU A 222 -21.88 -4.57 -6.78
CA LEU A 222 -20.42 -4.36 -6.62
C LEU A 222 -19.74 -3.95 -7.93
N TYR A 223 -20.24 -4.41 -9.08
CA TYR A 223 -19.76 -3.95 -10.38
C TYR A 223 -20.19 -2.51 -10.69
N GLU A 224 -21.39 -2.09 -10.28
CA GLU A 224 -21.81 -0.68 -10.37
C GLU A 224 -20.94 0.22 -9.48
N ASP A 225 -20.68 -0.19 -8.23
CA ASP A 225 -19.78 0.50 -7.30
C ASP A 225 -18.36 0.59 -7.85
N LEU A 226 -17.86 -0.49 -8.47
CA LEU A 226 -16.55 -0.50 -9.12
C LEU A 226 -16.50 0.51 -10.27
N ALA A 227 -17.51 0.52 -11.14
CA ALA A 227 -17.57 1.46 -12.26
C ALA A 227 -17.65 2.92 -11.78
N GLN A 228 -18.41 3.19 -10.71
CA GLN A 228 -18.44 4.50 -10.06
C GLN A 228 -17.05 4.90 -9.53
N ASN A 229 -16.35 3.99 -8.85
CA ASN A 229 -15.01 4.26 -8.32
C ASN A 229 -13.99 4.50 -9.45
N ILE A 230 -14.06 3.75 -10.55
CA ILE A 230 -13.22 3.98 -11.74
C ILE A 230 -13.49 5.38 -12.30
N THR A 231 -14.76 5.76 -12.44
CA THR A 231 -15.16 7.07 -12.96
C THR A 231 -14.62 8.21 -12.09
N LEU A 232 -14.83 8.13 -10.77
CA LEU A 232 -14.32 9.11 -9.81
C LEU A 232 -12.78 9.17 -9.83
N SER A 233 -12.11 8.03 -9.91
CA SER A 233 -10.65 7.95 -9.93
C SER A 233 -10.05 8.49 -11.23
N MET A 234 -10.71 8.31 -12.36
CA MET A 234 -10.27 8.89 -13.63
C MET A 234 -10.48 10.40 -13.69
N LEU A 235 -11.57 10.90 -13.08
CA LEU A 235 -11.92 12.31 -13.16
C LEU A 235 -11.21 13.18 -12.10
N TYR A 236 -11.02 12.64 -10.89
CA TYR A 236 -10.46 13.35 -9.74
C TYR A 236 -9.27 12.65 -9.10
N GLY A 237 -8.71 11.63 -9.75
CA GLY A 237 -7.47 11.01 -9.31
C GLY A 237 -6.32 12.00 -9.35
N VAL A 238 -5.60 12.11 -8.24
CA VAL A 238 -4.41 12.97 -8.14
C VAL A 238 -3.29 12.33 -8.95
N LEU A 239 -3.00 12.88 -10.14
CA LEU A 239 -1.84 12.50 -10.95
C LEU A 239 -0.67 13.43 -10.63
N PRO A 240 0.48 12.92 -10.14
CA PRO A 240 1.63 13.74 -9.84
C PRO A 240 2.12 14.49 -11.08
N GLY A 241 2.21 15.82 -10.99
CA GLY A 241 2.79 16.67 -12.05
C GLY A 241 1.84 17.02 -13.21
N VAL A 242 0.56 16.67 -13.13
CA VAL A 242 -0.47 17.12 -14.08
C VAL A 242 -1.39 18.12 -13.40
N ASP A 243 -1.30 19.39 -13.81
CA ASP A 243 -2.20 20.45 -13.36
C ASP A 243 -3.32 20.58 -14.40
N TYR A 244 -4.49 20.02 -14.10
CA TYR A 244 -5.63 20.09 -15.01
C TYR A 244 -6.17 21.52 -15.03
N SER A 245 -6.10 22.18 -16.18
CA SER A 245 -6.56 23.57 -16.38
C SER A 245 -8.09 23.75 -16.34
N GLY A 246 -8.84 22.67 -16.10
CA GLY A 246 -10.28 22.70 -15.87
C GLY A 246 -10.59 23.15 -14.45
N GLN A 247 -10.67 24.46 -14.23
CA GLN A 247 -11.12 25.03 -12.97
C GLN A 247 -12.64 24.82 -12.82
N THR A 248 -13.05 23.85 -12.01
CA THR A 248 -14.40 23.81 -11.45
C THR A 248 -14.40 24.56 -10.12
N ASP A 249 -15.10 25.70 -10.09
CA ASP A 249 -15.31 26.46 -8.87
C ASP A 249 -16.32 25.74 -7.98
N ALA A 250 -15.85 25.27 -6.82
CA ALA A 250 -16.70 24.71 -5.77
C ALA A 250 -16.60 25.56 -4.51
N ALA A 251 -17.69 25.70 -3.76
CA ALA A 251 -17.67 26.35 -2.47
C ALA A 251 -16.94 25.44 -1.47
N VAL A 252 -15.83 25.92 -0.90
CA VAL A 252 -14.95 25.11 -0.05
C VAL A 252 -15.03 25.54 1.41
N ILE A 253 -15.21 24.58 2.31
CA ILE A 253 -15.01 24.76 3.74
C ILE A 253 -13.57 24.39 4.08
N LYS A 254 -12.79 25.38 4.51
CA LYS A 254 -11.39 25.23 4.88
C LYS A 254 -11.23 25.28 6.40
N SER A 255 -10.71 24.21 7.01
CA SER A 255 -10.30 24.21 8.41
C SER A 255 -8.78 24.15 8.54
N THR A 256 -8.24 25.13 9.27
CA THR A 256 -6.80 25.25 9.51
C THR A 256 -6.52 25.00 10.97
N PHE A 257 -5.83 23.90 11.28
CA PHE A 257 -5.27 23.67 12.61
C PHE A 257 -3.97 24.46 12.72
N GLN A 258 -3.95 25.47 13.58
CA GLN A 258 -2.73 26.21 13.90
C GLN A 258 -2.06 25.57 15.13
N PRO A 259 -0.77 25.17 15.04
CA PRO A 259 -0.05 24.70 16.21
C PRO A 259 0.07 25.84 17.21
N ARG A 260 -0.72 25.78 18.29
CA ARG A 260 -0.61 26.72 19.39
C ARG A 260 0.44 26.18 20.36
N PHE A 261 1.67 26.68 20.24
CA PHE A 261 2.71 26.40 21.22
C PHE A 261 2.32 27.05 22.55
N VAL A 262 1.81 26.25 23.48
CA VAL A 262 1.52 26.69 24.84
C VAL A 262 2.83 26.65 25.61
N TYR A 263 3.42 27.83 25.82
CA TYR A 263 4.61 27.96 26.66
C TYR A 263 4.25 27.69 28.13
N GLN A 264 4.84 26.64 28.70
CA GLN A 264 4.65 26.25 30.10
C GLN A 264 5.91 26.58 30.92
N PRO A 265 6.00 27.79 31.50
CA PRO A 265 7.21 28.24 32.20
C PRO A 265 7.56 27.39 33.42
N ARG A 266 6.56 26.75 34.04
CA ARG A 266 6.76 25.89 35.22
C ARG A 266 7.60 24.66 34.90
N THR A 267 7.40 24.03 33.75
CA THR A 267 8.15 22.84 33.35
C THR A 267 9.63 23.17 33.16
N LEU A 268 9.92 24.32 32.54
CA LEU A 268 11.29 24.81 32.36
C LEU A 268 11.95 25.11 33.72
N LEU A 269 11.27 25.83 34.62
CA LEU A 269 11.83 26.13 35.94
C LEU A 269 12.10 24.88 36.77
N VAL A 270 11.23 23.87 36.68
CA VAL A 270 11.41 22.60 37.39
C VAL A 270 12.58 21.80 36.82
N THR A 271 12.70 21.64 35.50
CA THR A 271 13.77 20.83 34.91
C THR A 271 15.14 21.46 35.13
N TYR A 272 15.27 22.77 34.90
CA TYR A 272 16.51 23.49 35.17
C TYR A 272 16.82 23.52 36.67
N GLY A 273 15.85 23.83 37.52
CA GLY A 273 16.04 23.87 38.97
C GLY A 273 16.52 22.54 39.55
N VAL A 274 15.91 21.42 39.15
CA VAL A 274 16.30 20.08 39.60
C VAL A 274 17.69 19.72 39.09
N SER A 275 18.00 19.98 37.80
CA SER A 275 19.32 19.68 37.24
C SER A 275 20.45 20.44 37.94
N THR A 276 20.25 21.74 38.22
CA THR A 276 21.22 22.58 38.92
C THR A 276 21.42 22.13 40.37
N LEU A 277 20.34 21.73 41.06
CA LEU A 277 20.41 21.20 42.42
C LEU A 277 21.27 19.93 42.48
N PHE A 278 21.03 18.95 41.59
CA PHE A 278 21.82 17.73 41.55
C PHE A 278 23.29 17.98 41.19
N ALA A 279 23.56 18.85 40.22
CA ALA A 279 24.93 19.24 39.90
C ALA A 279 25.65 19.87 41.10
N PHE A 280 24.96 20.72 41.87
CA PHE A 280 25.50 21.34 43.08
C PHE A 280 25.82 20.29 44.16
N ILE A 281 24.91 19.34 44.41
CA ILE A 281 25.15 18.24 45.37
C ILE A 281 26.38 17.42 44.98
N CYS A 282 26.55 17.08 43.70
CA CYS A 282 27.72 16.34 43.22
C CYS A 282 29.03 17.09 43.48
N VAL A 283 29.06 18.40 43.21
CA VAL A 283 30.25 19.24 43.47
C VAL A 283 30.56 19.30 44.96
N VAL A 284 29.55 19.50 45.81
CA VAL A 284 29.73 19.54 47.27
C VAL A 284 30.26 18.22 47.81
N MET A 285 29.71 17.08 47.36
CA MET A 285 30.23 15.76 47.74
C MET A 285 31.67 15.54 47.26
N GLY A 286 32.00 15.98 46.04
CA GLY A 286 33.37 15.91 45.52
C GLY A 286 34.36 16.73 46.35
N VAL A 287 33.99 17.96 46.71
CA VAL A 287 34.81 18.83 47.58
C VAL A 287 34.94 18.22 48.97
N HIS A 288 33.86 17.72 49.56
CA HIS A 288 33.91 17.07 50.87
C HIS A 288 34.83 15.83 50.88
N ALA A 289 34.76 15.01 49.83
CA ALA A 289 35.64 13.85 49.68
C ALA A 289 37.12 14.25 49.56
N LEU A 290 37.43 15.31 48.82
CA LEU A 290 38.79 15.83 48.70
C LEU A 290 39.33 16.37 50.03
N LEU A 291 38.50 17.11 50.78
CA LEU A 291 38.89 17.66 52.08
C LEU A 291 39.11 16.56 53.14
N HIS A 292 38.30 15.51 53.15
CA HIS A 292 38.44 14.42 54.11
C HIS A 292 39.60 13.48 53.76
N ASN A 293 39.84 13.22 52.47
CA ASN A 293 40.91 12.32 52.06
C ASN A 293 42.29 13.01 52.08
N GLY A 294 42.35 14.35 52.08
CA GLY A 294 43.58 15.14 52.26
C GLY A 294 44.65 14.95 51.15
N ALA A 295 44.39 14.09 50.18
CA ALA A 295 45.30 13.66 49.13
C ALA A 295 44.51 13.27 47.88
N SER A 296 45.05 13.66 46.71
CA SER A 296 44.55 13.20 45.41
C SER A 296 45.36 11.96 44.98
N TYR A 297 44.68 10.90 44.56
CA TYR A 297 45.32 9.69 44.05
C TYR A 297 44.98 9.53 42.57
N THR A 298 46.01 9.40 41.74
CA THR A 298 45.88 9.14 40.31
C THR A 298 46.35 7.72 40.00
N ASN A 299 45.83 7.11 38.95
CA ASN A 299 46.28 5.79 38.46
C ASN A 299 47.52 5.89 37.55
N SER A 300 48.42 6.84 37.83
CA SER A 300 49.67 7.01 37.09
C SER A 300 50.68 5.93 37.46
N PHE A 301 51.55 5.57 36.51
CA PHE A 301 52.62 4.58 36.72
C PHE A 301 53.49 4.91 37.96
N SER A 302 53.79 6.18 38.21
CA SER A 302 54.52 6.65 39.39
C SER A 302 53.82 6.31 40.71
N THR A 303 52.48 6.37 40.75
CA THR A 303 51.68 6.01 41.93
C THR A 303 51.74 4.50 42.16
N ILE A 304 51.62 3.71 41.09
CA ILE A 304 51.73 2.24 41.17
C ILE A 304 53.13 1.84 41.68
N VAL A 305 54.20 2.36 41.10
CA VAL A 305 55.58 2.03 41.51
C VAL A 305 55.84 2.39 42.97
N ARG A 306 55.38 3.56 43.43
CA ARG A 306 55.54 4.02 44.83
C ARG A 306 54.83 3.10 45.84
N VAL A 307 53.69 2.51 45.47
CA VAL A 307 52.90 1.64 46.35
C VAL A 307 53.36 0.17 46.30
N THR A 308 53.97 -0.29 45.20
CA THR A 308 54.34 -1.71 45.01
C THR A 308 55.43 -2.27 45.94
N ARG A 309 56.09 -1.43 46.77
CA ARG A 309 57.06 -1.84 47.82
C ARG A 309 58.14 -2.85 47.35
N ASP A 310 58.59 -2.74 46.11
CA ASP A 310 59.67 -3.60 45.59
C ASP A 310 61.04 -3.16 46.15
N PRO A 311 61.89 -4.09 46.64
CA PRO A 311 63.21 -3.78 47.19
C PRO A 311 64.14 -3.03 46.22
N SER A 312 63.93 -3.23 44.91
CA SER A 312 64.71 -2.60 43.84
C SER A 312 64.49 -1.10 43.77
N PHE A 313 63.34 -0.61 44.25
CA PHE A 313 62.97 0.81 44.25
C PHE A 313 63.11 1.47 45.63
N SER A 314 63.52 0.73 46.66
CA SER A 314 63.73 1.28 48.01
C SER A 314 64.79 2.38 48.06
N ARG A 315 65.66 2.49 47.05
CA ARG A 315 66.63 3.60 46.93
C ARG A 315 66.02 4.92 46.40
N LEU A 316 64.88 4.86 45.71
CA LEU A 316 64.18 6.04 45.20
C LEU A 316 63.19 6.62 46.23
N ILE A 317 62.78 5.81 47.20
CA ILE A 317 61.84 6.17 48.26
C ILE A 317 62.66 6.67 49.44
N ALA A 318 62.67 7.98 49.67
CA ALA A 318 63.50 8.60 50.69
C ALA A 318 62.83 8.63 52.07
N ASP A 319 61.49 8.65 52.11
CA ASP A 319 60.68 8.78 53.33
C ASP A 319 59.45 7.84 53.29
N GLU A 320 58.88 7.51 54.44
CA GLU A 320 57.65 6.70 54.55
C GLU A 320 56.45 7.38 53.86
N GLY A 321 56.44 8.71 53.80
CA GLY A 321 55.44 9.49 53.05
C GLY A 321 55.47 9.27 51.54
N ASP A 322 56.62 8.85 50.98
CA ASP A 322 56.75 8.57 49.54
C ASP A 322 55.96 7.31 49.13
N LEU A 323 55.67 6.40 50.07
CA LEU A 323 54.93 5.15 49.81
C LEU A 323 53.42 5.32 49.71
N GLN A 324 52.88 6.48 50.10
CA GLN A 324 51.43 6.70 50.11
C GLN A 324 50.83 6.83 48.71
N GLY A 325 51.64 7.15 47.68
CA GLY A 325 51.16 7.27 46.30
C GLY A 325 50.29 8.51 46.01
N ALA A 326 50.16 9.41 46.98
CA ALA A 326 49.45 10.68 46.85
C ALA A 326 50.17 11.67 45.91
N GLU A 327 49.38 12.52 45.26
CA GLU A 327 49.85 13.69 44.52
C GLU A 327 49.99 14.93 45.42
N PRO A 328 50.94 15.84 45.14
CA PRO A 328 51.89 15.82 44.01
C PRO A 328 53.06 14.85 44.22
N VAL A 329 53.59 14.30 43.13
CA VAL A 329 54.76 13.41 43.18
C VAL A 329 56.00 14.20 43.65
N PRO A 330 56.78 13.70 44.62
CA PRO A 330 58.02 14.33 45.05
C PRO A 330 59.01 14.53 43.91
N ARG A 331 59.76 15.64 43.90
CA ARG A 331 60.64 16.01 42.78
C ARG A 331 61.70 14.93 42.49
N HIS A 332 62.26 14.29 43.51
CA HIS A 332 63.27 13.25 43.36
C HIS A 332 62.75 11.97 42.69
N ILE A 333 61.46 11.65 42.85
CA ILE A 333 60.82 10.51 42.16
C ILE A 333 60.37 10.91 40.76
N ARG A 334 59.91 12.16 40.59
CA ARG A 334 59.46 12.70 39.29
C ARG A 334 60.59 12.73 38.25
N GLU A 335 61.81 12.98 38.69
CA GLU A 335 62.99 13.12 37.82
C GLU A 335 63.73 11.78 37.58
N ALA A 336 63.30 10.69 38.23
CA ALA A 336 63.93 9.39 38.08
C ALA A 336 63.45 8.65 36.82
N GLU A 337 64.40 8.19 35.99
CA GLU A 337 64.14 7.37 34.81
C GLU A 337 64.40 5.89 35.13
N ILE A 338 63.38 5.03 34.97
CA ILE A 338 63.50 3.58 35.16
C ILE A 338 63.65 2.91 33.79
N ARG A 339 64.76 2.20 33.57
CA ARG A 339 65.01 1.42 32.35
C ARG A 339 64.95 -0.07 32.66
N LEU A 340 64.04 -0.81 32.02
CA LEU A 340 63.95 -2.27 32.13
C LEU A 340 64.75 -2.94 31.00
N GLY A 341 65.83 -3.68 31.32
CA GLY A 341 66.62 -4.42 30.33
C GLY A 341 67.95 -4.98 30.84
N ARG A 342 68.51 -6.01 30.17
CA ARG A 342 69.65 -6.84 30.63
C ARG A 342 71.04 -6.18 30.58
N SER A 343 71.13 -4.84 30.52
CA SER A 343 72.40 -4.12 30.49
C SER A 343 72.33 -2.82 31.29
N ALA A 344 72.29 -2.94 32.61
CA ALA A 344 72.48 -1.83 33.54
C ALA A 344 73.95 -1.81 34.00
N LYS A 345 74.84 -1.19 33.21
CA LYS A 345 76.17 -0.79 33.71
C LYS A 345 76.00 0.48 34.53
N VAL A 346 76.43 0.41 35.79
CA VAL A 346 76.51 1.51 36.74
C VAL A 346 77.38 2.63 36.15
N SER A 347 76.80 3.79 35.91
CA SER A 347 77.55 5.04 35.73
C SER A 347 77.17 5.95 36.88
N ALA A 348 78.07 6.06 37.85
CA ALA A 348 78.07 7.14 38.81
C ALA A 348 78.82 8.31 38.16
N SER A 349 78.15 9.45 37.96
CA SER A 349 78.83 10.73 37.86
C SER A 349 78.15 11.72 38.80
N HIS A 350 78.87 12.06 39.87
CA HIS A 350 78.62 13.21 40.73
C HIS A 350 79.32 14.43 40.16
N ALA A 351 78.63 15.58 40.17
CA ALA A 351 79.16 16.93 40.45
C ALA A 351 77.94 17.88 40.39
N SER A 352 77.36 18.36 41.49
CA SER A 352 77.82 19.45 42.36
C SER A 352 78.23 20.72 41.60
N SER A 353 77.36 21.73 41.56
CA SER A 353 77.75 23.15 41.52
C SER A 353 76.75 23.98 42.31
N TRP A 354 77.24 24.57 43.40
CA TRP A 354 76.60 25.65 44.14
C TRP A 354 76.84 26.97 43.41
N LEU A 355 75.78 27.74 43.20
CA LEU A 355 75.69 29.19 43.41
C LEU A 355 74.22 29.54 43.65
#